data_AF-A0A963Z780-F1
#
_entry.id   AF-A0A963Z780-F1
#
_cell.length_a   1.000
_cell.length_b   1.000
_cell.length_c   1.000
_cell.angle_alpha   90.00
_cell.angle_beta   90.00
_cell.angle_gamma   90.00
#
_symmetry.space_group_name_H-M   'P 1'
#
loop_
_entity.id
_entity.type
_entity.pdbx_description
1 polymer ?
#
loop_
_entity_poly.entity_id
_entity_poly.type
_entity_poly.pdbx_seq_one_letter_code
_entity_poly.pdbx_strand_id
1 'polypeptide(L)'
;LEITPYGTFANTGLLTIGNASTATIAYLNTFTNTGSIEINGGGELDLDTYASALTQAQTAGGLVEIDGLFNAEGETLNIGTNSPFSTILNYGTLENATLVLNGGSLGIGFGLFKNDTVEGNFTVDGESTAEIQGTFAATGIDGTGPGTITIDGADSTLLFN
;
A
#
# COMPACT_ATOMS: atom_id res chain seq x y z
N LEU A 1 14.73 12.14 -4.20
CA LEU A 1 15.39 12.06 -2.88
C LEU A 1 15.69 10.60 -2.63
N GLU A 2 16.89 10.26 -2.18
CA GLU A 2 17.23 8.89 -1.82
C GLU A 2 17.66 8.85 -0.34
N ILE A 3 17.06 7.95 0.43
CA ILE A 3 17.34 7.75 1.85
C ILE A 3 17.75 6.29 2.06
N THR A 4 18.99 6.07 2.51
CA THR A 4 19.57 4.73 2.73
C THR A 4 19.95 4.54 4.21
N PRO A 5 18.98 4.29 5.11
CA PRO A 5 19.24 4.26 6.54
C PRO A 5 19.99 3.02 7.02
N TYR A 6 20.05 1.91 6.26
CA TYR A 6 20.62 0.63 6.70
C TYR A 6 20.10 0.19 8.09
N GLY A 7 18.82 0.47 8.35
CA GLY A 7 18.28 0.48 9.70
C GLY A 7 16.79 0.85 9.73
N THR A 8 16.43 1.77 10.62
CA THR A 8 15.04 2.20 10.82
C THR A 8 14.76 3.51 10.11
N PHE A 9 13.70 3.56 9.30
CA PHE A 9 13.05 4.80 8.93
C PHE A 9 11.79 5.00 9.78
N ALA A 10 11.62 6.21 10.31
CA ALA A 10 10.50 6.55 11.17
C ALA A 10 9.86 7.87 10.71
N ASN A 11 8.61 7.81 10.29
CA ASN A 11 7.78 8.99 10.08
C ASN A 11 6.80 9.16 11.24
N THR A 12 6.88 10.30 11.92
CA THR A 12 5.93 10.70 12.98
C THR A 12 5.18 11.98 12.64
N GLY A 13 5.42 12.54 11.45
CA GLY A 13 4.84 13.79 10.98
C GLY A 13 4.22 13.62 9.60
N LEU A 14 4.29 14.68 8.80
CA LEU A 14 3.90 14.61 7.39
C LEU A 14 5.15 14.42 6.53
N LEU A 15 5.16 13.35 5.73
CA LEU A 15 6.07 13.16 4.61
C LEU A 15 5.28 13.35 3.32
N THR A 16 5.52 14.47 2.64
CA THR A 16 4.90 14.74 1.34
C THR A 16 5.90 14.48 0.23
N ILE A 17 5.53 13.61 -0.71
CA ILE A 17 6.23 13.44 -1.98
C ILE A 17 5.54 14.35 -3.01
N GLY A 18 6.27 15.34 -3.49
CA GLY A 18 5.74 16.34 -4.41
C GLY A 18 5.43 15.78 -5.80
N ASN A 19 4.65 16.54 -6.58
CA ASN A 19 4.43 16.26 -7.99
C ASN A 19 5.77 16.09 -8.74
N ALA A 20 5.84 15.10 -9.64
CA ALA A 20 7.03 14.78 -10.44
C ALA A 20 8.31 14.58 -9.61
N SER A 21 8.14 14.17 -8.35
CA SER A 21 9.25 13.90 -7.43
C SER A 21 9.26 12.42 -7.08
N THR A 22 10.44 11.81 -7.13
CA THR A 22 10.66 10.46 -6.61
C THR A 22 11.35 10.54 -5.26
N ALA A 23 10.84 9.80 -4.29
CA ALA A 23 11.50 9.51 -3.03
C ALA A 23 11.71 8.01 -2.91
N THR A 24 12.96 7.59 -2.80
CA THR A 24 13.33 6.20 -2.60
C THR A 24 13.83 6.04 -1.17
N ILE A 25 13.24 5.12 -0.43
CA ILE A 25 13.71 4.72 0.90
C ILE A 25 14.16 3.27 0.79
N ALA A 26 15.48 3.08 0.72
CA ALA A 26 16.10 1.81 0.37
C ALA A 26 16.89 1.19 1.53
N TYR A 27 17.09 -0.12 1.47
CA TYR A 27 17.90 -0.89 2.42
C TYR A 27 17.41 -0.76 3.87
N LEU A 28 16.09 -0.81 4.06
CA LEU A 28 15.46 -0.81 5.38
C LEU A 28 15.56 -2.17 6.06
N ASN A 29 15.76 -2.13 7.39
CA ASN A 29 15.43 -3.24 8.27
C ASN A 29 14.01 -3.08 8.83
N THR A 30 13.66 -1.85 9.21
CA THR A 30 12.38 -1.53 9.84
C THR A 30 11.81 -0.24 9.29
N PHE A 31 10.53 -0.26 8.95
CA PHE A 31 9.76 0.91 8.60
C PHE A 31 8.72 1.18 9.70
N THR A 32 8.64 2.42 10.17
CA THR A 32 7.61 2.87 11.11
C THR A 32 6.95 4.13 10.59
N ASN A 33 5.63 4.18 10.71
CA ASN A 33 4.85 5.34 10.34
C ASN A 33 3.72 5.49 11.37
N THR A 34 3.75 6.58 12.12
CA THR A 34 2.65 7.01 12.99
C THR A 34 2.10 8.37 12.56
N GLY A 35 2.62 8.91 11.46
CA GLY A 35 2.15 10.13 10.84
C GLY A 35 1.44 9.84 9.53
N SER A 36 1.53 10.78 8.60
CA SER A 36 0.94 10.69 7.28
C SER A 36 2.02 10.72 6.20
N ILE A 37 1.81 9.93 5.16
CA ILE A 37 2.57 10.00 3.92
C ILE A 37 1.60 10.36 2.80
N GLU A 38 1.91 11.41 2.08
CA GLU A 38 1.14 11.87 0.92
C GLU A 38 2.00 11.74 -0.33
N ILE A 39 1.59 10.87 -1.24
CA ILE A 39 2.23 10.73 -2.55
C ILE A 39 1.37 11.48 -3.55
N ASN A 40 1.69 12.74 -3.80
CA ASN A 40 0.89 13.57 -4.69
C ASN A 40 0.91 13.04 -6.13
N GLY A 41 -0.11 13.43 -6.92
CA GLY A 41 -0.21 13.05 -8.33
C GLY A 41 1.09 13.30 -9.11
N GLY A 42 1.57 12.26 -9.79
CA GLY A 42 2.84 12.25 -10.52
C GLY A 42 4.11 12.18 -9.66
N GLY A 43 4.00 12.16 -8.33
CA GLY A 43 5.07 11.78 -7.43
C GLY A 43 5.18 10.27 -7.26
N GLU A 44 6.31 9.81 -6.74
CA GLU A 44 6.64 8.40 -6.59
C GLU A 44 7.32 8.15 -5.24
N LEU A 45 6.80 7.18 -4.49
CA LEU A 45 7.49 6.60 -3.35
C LEU A 45 7.91 5.18 -3.70
N ASP A 46 9.22 4.94 -3.66
CA ASP A 46 9.78 3.59 -3.74
C ASP A 46 10.17 3.16 -2.33
N LEU A 47 9.64 2.02 -1.90
CA LEU A 47 9.98 1.43 -0.61
C LEU A 47 10.70 0.10 -0.84
N ASP A 48 12.02 0.15 -0.76
CA ASP A 48 12.90 -0.99 -1.01
C ASP A 48 13.54 -1.46 0.31
N THR A 49 13.64 -2.78 0.50
CA THR A 49 14.23 -3.36 1.70
C THR A 49 15.26 -4.43 1.41
N TYR A 50 16.00 -4.81 2.45
CA TYR A 50 16.97 -5.90 2.35
C TYR A 50 16.35 -7.30 2.32
N ALA A 51 15.07 -7.45 2.64
CA ALA A 51 14.36 -8.72 2.71
C ALA A 51 12.90 -8.54 2.34
N SER A 52 12.36 -9.37 1.42
CA SER A 52 11.01 -9.30 0.85
C SER A 52 9.80 -9.21 1.82
N ALA A 53 10.06 -9.25 3.12
CA ALA A 53 9.13 -8.87 4.16
C ALA A 53 9.71 -7.71 4.99
N LEU A 54 9.19 -6.50 4.77
CA LEU A 54 9.23 -5.39 5.71
C LEU A 54 8.87 -5.88 7.13
N THR A 55 9.86 -5.96 8.04
CA THR A 55 9.55 -6.06 9.47
C THR A 55 8.97 -4.72 9.94
N GLN A 56 7.65 -4.62 9.84
CA GLN A 56 6.87 -3.46 10.26
C GLN A 56 6.74 -3.52 11.77
N ALA A 57 7.54 -2.70 12.46
CA ALA A 57 7.38 -2.56 13.90
C ALA A 57 6.00 -1.97 14.17
N GLN A 58 5.25 -2.65 15.04
CA GLN A 58 3.86 -2.34 15.32
C GLN A 58 3.75 -0.97 15.99
N THR A 59 3.31 0.02 15.24
CA THR A 59 2.99 1.34 15.76
C THR A 59 1.66 1.79 15.16
N ALA A 60 0.75 2.26 16.01
CA ALA A 60 -0.63 2.53 15.63
C ALA A 60 -0.78 3.79 14.77
N GLY A 61 -1.65 3.71 13.75
CA GLY A 61 -2.28 4.88 13.13
C GLY A 61 -1.59 5.50 11.90
N GLY A 62 -0.59 4.85 11.29
CA GLY A 62 0.02 5.34 10.07
C GLY A 62 -0.96 5.39 8.89
N LEU A 63 -1.05 6.55 8.23
CA LEU A 63 -1.82 6.76 7.00
C LEU A 63 -0.89 6.92 5.81
N VAL A 64 -1.24 6.28 4.69
CA VAL A 64 -0.62 6.51 3.38
C VAL A 64 -1.71 6.85 2.37
N GLU A 65 -1.63 8.04 1.79
CA GLU A 65 -2.48 8.50 0.71
C GLU A 65 -1.68 8.49 -0.60
N ILE A 66 -2.22 7.81 -1.61
CA ILE A 66 -1.57 7.57 -2.88
C ILE A 66 -2.40 8.25 -3.97
N ASP A 67 -1.99 9.42 -4.44
CA ASP A 67 -2.48 10.02 -5.69
C ASP A 67 -1.50 9.78 -6.86
N GLY A 68 -0.23 9.57 -6.52
CA GLY A 68 0.87 9.25 -7.45
C GLY A 68 1.13 7.75 -7.55
N LEU A 69 2.41 7.37 -7.51
CA LEU A 69 2.87 5.98 -7.57
C LEU A 69 3.46 5.56 -6.21
N PHE A 70 2.97 4.47 -5.65
CA PHE A 70 3.65 3.74 -4.59
C PHE A 70 4.12 2.40 -5.15
N ASN A 71 5.43 2.26 -5.34
CA ASN A 71 6.05 1.00 -5.71
C ASN A 71 6.63 0.33 -4.45
N ALA A 72 6.08 -0.82 -4.10
CA ALA A 72 6.51 -1.60 -2.94
C ALA A 72 7.70 -2.52 -3.26
N GLU A 73 8.21 -2.57 -4.50
CA GLU A 73 9.42 -3.32 -4.88
C GLU A 73 9.39 -4.82 -4.48
N GLY A 74 8.20 -5.43 -4.49
CA GLY A 74 7.99 -6.84 -4.11
C GLY A 74 7.70 -7.05 -2.61
N GLU A 75 7.63 -5.99 -1.82
CA GLU A 75 7.46 -6.05 -0.38
C GLU A 75 6.04 -6.36 0.08
N THR A 76 5.96 -6.89 1.31
CA THR A 76 4.69 -7.13 1.98
C THR A 76 4.26 -5.91 2.82
N LEU A 77 3.12 -5.32 2.49
CA LEU A 77 2.48 -4.25 3.25
C LEU A 77 1.41 -4.85 4.16
N ASN A 78 1.64 -4.80 5.48
CA ASN A 78 0.67 -5.32 6.45
C ASN A 78 -0.33 -4.21 6.77
N ILE A 79 -1.58 -4.35 6.37
CA ILE A 79 -2.64 -3.37 6.58
C ILE A 79 -3.41 -3.81 7.82
N GLY A 80 -2.86 -3.45 8.99
CA GLY A 80 -3.38 -3.80 10.31
C GLY A 80 -3.53 -2.56 11.20
N THR A 81 -4.43 -2.61 12.18
CA THR A 81 -4.71 -1.47 13.09
C THR A 81 -3.47 -0.90 13.79
N ASN A 82 -2.46 -1.75 14.05
CA ASN A 82 -1.20 -1.36 14.68
C ASN A 82 -0.01 -1.47 13.72
N SER A 83 -0.20 -1.06 12.46
CA SER A 83 0.80 -1.12 11.40
C SER A 83 1.19 0.26 10.87
N PRO A 84 2.42 0.44 10.32
CA PRO A 84 2.80 1.62 9.55
C PRO A 84 1.85 1.93 8.38
N PHE A 85 1.16 0.92 7.84
CA PHE A 85 0.14 1.05 6.80
C PHE A 85 -1.27 0.79 7.35
N SER A 86 -1.56 1.24 8.57
CA SER A 86 -2.86 0.98 9.20
C SER A 86 -4.04 1.45 8.36
N THR A 87 -3.86 2.52 7.60
CA THR A 87 -4.78 2.98 6.56
C THR A 87 -3.99 3.26 5.29
N ILE A 88 -4.44 2.68 4.18
CA ILE A 88 -4.02 3.06 2.83
C ILE A 88 -5.25 3.60 2.11
N LEU A 89 -5.13 4.78 1.51
CA LEU A 89 -6.11 5.34 0.57
C LEU A 89 -5.48 5.36 -0.82
N ASN A 90 -5.99 4.55 -1.73
CA ASN A 90 -5.47 4.47 -3.10
C ASN A 90 -6.36 5.23 -4.09
N TYR A 91 -5.84 6.36 -4.56
CA TYR A 91 -6.35 7.22 -5.63
C TYR A 91 -5.41 7.23 -6.85
N GLY A 92 -4.28 6.54 -6.78
CA GLY A 92 -3.21 6.56 -7.77
C GLY A 92 -2.87 5.14 -8.21
N THR A 93 -1.57 4.83 -8.25
CA THR A 93 -1.08 3.48 -8.54
C THR A 93 -0.35 2.92 -7.34
N LEU A 94 -0.76 1.74 -6.91
CA LEU A 94 0.00 0.86 -6.04
C LEU A 94 0.52 -0.28 -6.91
N GLU A 95 1.80 -0.61 -6.78
CA GLU A 95 2.36 -1.70 -7.56
C GLU A 95 3.42 -2.53 -6.83
N ASN A 96 3.55 -3.76 -7.32
CA ASN A 96 4.51 -4.76 -6.87
C ASN A 96 4.41 -5.03 -5.35
N ALA A 97 3.21 -4.98 -4.78
CA ALA A 97 2.97 -5.19 -3.36
C ALA A 97 2.31 -6.53 -3.06
N THR A 98 2.62 -7.11 -1.90
CA THR A 98 1.73 -8.06 -1.22
C THR A 98 0.97 -7.34 -0.11
N LEU A 99 -0.33 -7.15 -0.27
CA LEU A 99 -1.21 -6.44 0.65
C LEU A 99 -1.87 -7.43 1.61
N VAL A 100 -1.47 -7.43 2.88
CA VAL A 100 -2.07 -8.31 3.90
C VAL A 100 -3.12 -7.54 4.69
N LEU A 101 -4.40 -7.80 4.41
CA LEU A 101 -5.54 -7.12 5.03
C LEU A 101 -5.85 -7.73 6.41
N ASN A 102 -5.10 -7.32 7.44
CA ASN A 102 -5.19 -7.83 8.81
C ASN A 102 -5.86 -6.85 9.78
N GLY A 103 -7.05 -6.38 9.40
CA GLY A 103 -7.91 -5.53 10.24
C GLY A 103 -7.64 -4.02 10.17
N GLY A 104 -6.68 -3.56 9.35
CA GLY A 104 -6.57 -2.16 8.96
C GLY A 104 -7.58 -1.79 7.87
N SER A 105 -7.40 -0.61 7.26
CA SER A 105 -8.31 -0.09 6.23
C SER A 105 -7.59 0.12 4.90
N LEU A 106 -8.13 -0.48 3.84
CA LEU A 106 -7.76 -0.19 2.46
C LEU A 106 -8.94 0.52 1.81
N GLY A 107 -8.85 1.83 1.65
CA GLY A 107 -9.81 2.63 0.91
C GLY A 107 -9.42 2.69 -0.56
N ILE A 108 -10.38 2.41 -1.44
CA ILE A 108 -10.21 2.49 -2.89
C ILE A 108 -11.05 3.67 -3.35
N GLY A 109 -10.45 4.69 -3.94
CA GLY A 109 -11.20 5.76 -4.62
C GLY A 109 -11.31 5.45 -6.10
N PHE A 110 -10.19 5.62 -6.80
CA PHE A 110 -10.02 5.34 -8.23
C PHE A 110 -8.63 4.72 -8.49
N GLY A 111 -8.21 3.84 -7.57
CA GLY A 111 -6.85 3.31 -7.53
C GLY A 111 -6.60 2.17 -8.51
N LEU A 112 -5.41 2.17 -9.10
CA LEU A 112 -4.80 1.08 -9.86
C LEU A 112 -3.98 0.19 -8.92
N PHE A 113 -4.17 -1.12 -9.06
CA PHE A 113 -3.37 -2.18 -8.48
C PHE A 113 -2.64 -2.91 -9.60
N LYS A 114 -1.31 -2.89 -9.57
CA LYS A 114 -0.50 -3.40 -10.67
C LYS A 114 0.55 -4.38 -10.17
N ASN A 115 0.50 -5.60 -10.69
CA ASN A 115 1.38 -6.69 -10.25
C ASN A 115 1.25 -7.02 -8.75
N ASP A 116 0.09 -6.76 -8.15
CA ASP A 116 -0.14 -6.92 -6.72
C ASP A 116 -0.72 -8.27 -6.33
N THR A 117 -0.47 -8.69 -5.09
CA THR A 117 -1.20 -9.77 -4.42
C THR A 117 -1.97 -9.17 -3.24
N VAL A 118 -3.24 -9.55 -3.08
CA VAL A 118 -4.04 -9.22 -1.90
C VAL A 118 -4.30 -10.49 -1.10
N GLU A 119 -4.02 -10.43 0.19
CA GLU A 119 -4.29 -11.49 1.16
C GLU A 119 -5.36 -11.02 2.14
N GLY A 120 -6.47 -11.76 2.20
CA GLY A 120 -7.66 -11.38 2.98
C GLY A 120 -8.83 -10.96 2.08
N ASN A 121 -9.75 -10.16 2.63
CA ASN A 121 -10.97 -9.76 1.92
C ASN A 121 -10.77 -8.42 1.19
N PHE A 122 -10.52 -8.49 -0.12
CA PHE A 122 -10.44 -7.31 -0.96
C PHE A 122 -11.86 -6.78 -1.22
N THR A 123 -12.17 -5.58 -0.71
CA THR A 123 -13.51 -5.00 -0.84
C THR A 123 -13.45 -3.73 -1.68
N VAL A 124 -14.29 -3.65 -2.71
CA VAL A 124 -14.59 -2.44 -3.46
C VAL A 124 -16.01 -2.03 -3.06
N ASP A 125 -16.12 -1.04 -2.19
CA ASP A 125 -17.40 -0.53 -1.67
C ASP A 125 -17.65 0.92 -2.14
N GLY A 126 -18.72 1.55 -1.65
CA GLY A 126 -19.02 2.95 -1.94
C GLY A 126 -19.18 3.31 -3.42
N GLU A 127 -18.64 4.48 -3.79
CA GLU A 127 -18.56 4.99 -5.16
C GLU A 127 -17.11 4.90 -5.64
N SER A 128 -16.63 3.67 -5.84
CA SER A 128 -15.19 3.41 -6.03
C SER A 128 -14.89 2.58 -7.26
N THR A 129 -13.74 2.83 -7.89
CA THR A 129 -13.22 1.99 -8.98
C THR A 129 -11.85 1.44 -8.60
N ALA A 130 -11.73 0.10 -8.62
CA ALA A 130 -10.46 -0.59 -8.56
C ALA A 130 -10.08 -1.01 -9.99
N GLU A 131 -8.96 -0.51 -10.48
CA GLU A 131 -8.36 -1.00 -11.72
C GLU A 131 -7.29 -2.03 -11.41
N ILE A 132 -7.27 -3.12 -12.17
CA ILE A 132 -6.31 -4.21 -12.05
C ILE A 132 -5.51 -4.29 -13.35
N GLN A 133 -4.18 -4.25 -13.24
CA GLN A 133 -3.28 -4.41 -14.37
C GLN A 133 -2.15 -5.40 -14.06
N GLY A 134 -1.75 -6.18 -15.07
CA GLY A 134 -0.65 -7.13 -14.94
C GLY A 134 -1.06 -8.34 -14.10
N THR A 135 -0.14 -8.86 -13.28
CA THR A 135 -0.46 -9.99 -12.41
C THR A 135 -1.30 -9.54 -11.22
N PHE A 136 -2.41 -10.21 -10.94
CA PHE A 136 -3.19 -9.96 -9.74
C PHE A 136 -3.62 -11.27 -9.11
N ALA A 137 -3.44 -11.39 -7.80
CA ALA A 137 -3.86 -12.56 -7.03
C ALA A 137 -4.64 -12.13 -5.79
N ALA A 138 -5.72 -12.84 -5.48
CA ALA A 138 -6.45 -12.72 -4.23
C ALA A 138 -6.39 -14.06 -3.49
N THR A 139 -5.83 -14.06 -2.29
CA THR A 139 -5.65 -15.25 -1.44
C THR A 139 -6.24 -15.02 -0.06
N GLY A 140 -6.42 -16.09 0.71
CA GLY A 140 -6.76 -15.95 2.13
C GLY A 140 -5.60 -15.31 2.90
N ILE A 141 -5.85 -14.87 4.13
CA ILE A 141 -4.83 -14.19 4.94
C ILE A 141 -3.56 -15.05 5.10
N ASP A 142 -2.40 -14.39 5.10
CA ASP A 142 -1.07 -15.03 5.13
C ASP A 142 -0.83 -16.01 3.95
N GLY A 143 -1.47 -15.75 2.81
CA GLY A 143 -1.41 -16.56 1.60
C GLY A 143 -2.14 -17.91 1.70
N THR A 144 -2.95 -18.12 2.75
CA THR A 144 -3.55 -19.43 3.04
C THR A 144 -4.95 -19.58 2.47
N GLY A 145 -5.07 -20.43 1.44
CA GLY A 145 -6.37 -20.75 0.83
C GLY A 145 -6.88 -19.66 -0.13
N PRO A 146 -8.12 -19.80 -0.62
CA PRO A 146 -8.69 -18.85 -1.58
C PRO A 146 -9.03 -17.50 -0.91
N GLY A 147 -8.77 -16.40 -1.61
CA GLY A 147 -9.18 -15.07 -1.20
C GLY A 147 -10.61 -14.76 -1.62
N THR A 148 -11.13 -13.65 -1.11
CA THR A 148 -12.45 -13.12 -1.49
C THR A 148 -12.30 -11.71 -2.03
N ILE A 149 -13.01 -11.45 -3.13
CA ILE A 149 -13.22 -10.12 -3.68
C ILE A 149 -14.70 -9.81 -3.51
N THR A 150 -14.99 -8.72 -2.80
CA THR A 150 -16.34 -8.24 -2.53
C THR A 150 -16.55 -6.93 -3.25
N ILE A 151 -17.64 -6.80 -4.00
CA ILE A 151 -18.05 -5.58 -4.68
C ILE A 151 -19.42 -5.23 -4.12
N ASP A 152 -19.50 -4.23 -3.24
CA ASP A 152 -20.68 -3.96 -2.39
C ASP A 152 -21.00 -2.45 -2.27
N GLY A 153 -20.61 -1.67 -3.28
CA GLY A 153 -20.92 -0.25 -3.40
C GLY A 153 -22.00 0.04 -4.44
N ALA A 154 -22.70 1.17 -4.30
CA ALA A 154 -23.77 1.57 -5.23
C ALA A 154 -23.24 1.77 -6.66
N ASP A 155 -22.01 2.28 -6.80
CA ASP A 155 -21.31 2.50 -8.07
C ASP A 155 -19.90 1.88 -8.05
N SER A 156 -19.70 0.84 -7.24
CA SER A 156 -18.41 0.16 -7.14
C SER A 156 -18.10 -0.65 -8.40
N THR A 157 -16.90 -0.48 -8.95
CA THR A 157 -16.45 -1.16 -10.17
C THR A 157 -15.08 -1.81 -9.97
N LEU A 158 -14.93 -3.03 -10.49
CA LEU A 158 -13.64 -3.71 -10.62
C LEU A 158 -13.34 -3.91 -12.12
N LEU A 159 -12.26 -3.30 -12.60
CA LEU A 159 -11.84 -3.34 -14.00
C LEU A 159 -10.55 -4.14 -14.15
N PHE A 160 -10.46 -4.93 -15.22
CA PHE A 160 -9.24 -5.66 -15.60
C PHE A 160 -8.76 -5.15 -16.95
N ASN A 161 -7.55 -4.58 -16.98
CA ASN A 161 -6.95 -3.92 -18.15
C ASN A 161 -5.71 -4.66 -18.66
#